data_AF-A0A7Y5BXE9-F1
#
_entry.id   AF-A0A7Y5BXE9-F1
#
_cell.length_a   1.000
_cell.length_b   1.000
_cell.length_c   1.000
_cell.angle_alpha   90.00
_cell.angle_beta   90.00
_cell.angle_gamma   90.00
#
_symmetry.space_group_name_H-M   'P 1'
#
loop_
_entity.id
_entity.type
_entity.pdbx_description
1 polymer ?
#
loop_
_entity_poly.entity_id
_entity_poly.type
_entity_poly.pdbx_seq_one_letter_code
_entity_poly.pdbx_strand_id
1 'polypeptide(L)'
;MREDLMRAGYGFFHAYNRDHVPRGEPEDEQLWRKFLFNQKEGHRRANIHVRVQGNPNQRYPLLFRDYLRAHPIATQTTELIKQQLARYHANDVEAYYDIKDPVYDLIWEAAKEWAAFHEAQP
;
A
#
# COMPACT_ATOMS: atom_id res chain seq x y z
N MET A 1 17.43 4.46 -12.71
CA MET A 1 15.97 4.50 -12.42
C MET A 1 15.54 5.78 -11.70
N ARG A 2 15.93 6.01 -10.43
CA ARG A 2 15.49 7.21 -9.67
C ARG A 2 15.81 8.52 -10.40
N GLU A 3 17.06 8.69 -10.79
CA GLU A 3 17.53 9.89 -11.49
C GLU A 3 16.87 10.06 -12.87
N ASP A 4 16.52 8.96 -13.53
CA ASP A 4 15.82 8.98 -14.82
C ASP A 4 14.39 9.51 -14.66
N LEU A 5 13.68 9.04 -13.63
CA LEU A 5 12.33 9.53 -13.33
C LEU A 5 12.33 10.99 -12.90
N MET A 6 13.31 11.41 -12.09
CA MET A 6 13.48 12.83 -11.73
C MET A 6 13.75 13.70 -12.97
N ARG A 7 14.65 13.27 -13.86
CA ARG A 7 14.91 13.97 -15.14
C ARG A 7 13.69 13.99 -16.06
N ALA A 8 12.84 12.96 -15.99
CA ALA A 8 11.58 12.90 -16.74
C ALA A 8 10.47 13.79 -16.14
N GLY A 9 10.73 14.50 -15.04
CA GLY A 9 9.83 15.48 -14.42
C GLY A 9 8.94 14.93 -13.30
N TYR A 10 9.15 13.70 -12.82
CA TYR A 10 8.41 13.16 -11.68
C TYR A 10 9.06 13.62 -10.36
N GLY A 11 8.27 14.19 -9.44
CA GLY A 11 8.78 14.65 -8.15
C GLY A 11 9.03 13.47 -7.22
N PHE A 12 10.18 13.46 -6.53
CA PHE A 12 10.60 12.36 -5.67
C PHE A 12 10.39 12.70 -4.18
N PHE A 13 9.71 11.80 -3.45
CA PHE A 13 9.49 11.93 -2.01
C PHE A 13 10.61 11.23 -1.23
N HIS A 14 11.53 12.03 -0.69
CA HIS A 14 12.71 11.54 -0.01
C HIS A 14 12.41 10.87 1.34
N ALA A 15 11.39 11.35 2.05
CA ALA A 15 11.04 10.89 3.39
C ALA A 15 10.38 9.49 3.41
N TYR A 16 9.82 9.02 2.29
CA TYR A 16 9.04 7.78 2.21
C TYR A 16 9.76 6.72 1.39
N ASN A 17 10.83 6.16 1.97
CA ASN A 17 11.70 5.16 1.32
C ASN A 17 11.39 3.70 1.68
N ARG A 18 10.38 3.46 2.52
CA ARG A 18 9.89 2.12 2.88
C ARG A 18 8.36 2.09 3.00
N ASP A 19 7.78 0.90 2.84
CA ASP A 19 6.38 0.64 3.20
C ASP A 19 6.28 0.21 4.68
N HIS A 20 5.06 0.29 5.22
CA HIS A 20 4.69 -0.37 6.47
C HIS A 20 4.95 -1.88 6.35
N VAL A 21 5.43 -2.50 7.43
CA VAL A 21 5.66 -3.94 7.53
C VAL A 21 4.46 -4.55 8.26
N PRO A 22 3.60 -5.32 7.58
CA PRO A 22 2.50 -5.98 8.24
C PRO A 22 2.98 -6.90 9.36
N ARG A 23 2.22 -6.96 10.44
CA ARG A 23 2.49 -7.87 11.57
C ARG A 23 2.75 -9.30 11.08
N GLY A 24 3.87 -9.89 11.52
CA GLY A 24 4.26 -11.27 11.20
C GLY A 24 5.08 -11.44 9.92
N GLU A 25 5.26 -10.38 9.12
CA GLU A 25 6.16 -10.42 7.97
C GLU A 25 7.63 -10.19 8.40
N PRO A 26 8.62 -10.60 7.58
CA PRO A 26 10.02 -10.35 7.88
C PRO A 26 10.34 -8.85 7.94
N GLU A 27 11.01 -8.41 9.00
CA GLU A 27 11.40 -7.02 9.23
C GLU A 27 12.66 -6.59 8.46
N ASP A 28 13.18 -7.43 7.56
CA ASP A 28 14.33 -7.05 6.71
C ASP A 28 13.97 -5.82 5.87
N GLU A 29 14.61 -4.70 6.20
CA GLU A 29 14.36 -3.42 5.55
C GLU A 29 14.50 -3.51 4.02
N GLN A 30 15.39 -4.35 3.50
CA GLN A 30 15.60 -4.48 2.06
C GLN A 30 14.34 -4.98 1.33
N LEU A 31 13.52 -5.80 1.99
CA LEU A 31 12.27 -6.32 1.44
C LEU A 31 11.17 -5.25 1.34
N TRP A 32 11.26 -4.20 2.16
CA TRP A 32 10.24 -3.16 2.28
C TRP A 32 10.65 -1.80 1.70
N ARG A 33 11.89 -1.67 1.23
CA ARG A 33 12.37 -0.47 0.53
C ARG A 33 11.59 -0.21 -0.76
N LYS A 34 11.31 1.07 -1.02
CA LYS A 34 10.66 1.57 -2.23
C LYS A 34 11.20 2.94 -2.62
N PHE A 35 10.85 3.38 -3.82
CA PHE A 35 10.81 4.79 -4.16
C PHE A 35 9.36 5.26 -4.33
N LEU A 36 9.05 6.45 -3.84
CA LEU A 36 7.76 7.10 -4.02
C LEU A 36 7.94 8.39 -4.83
N PHE A 37 7.18 8.51 -5.92
CA PHE A 37 7.13 9.72 -6.73
C PHE A 37 5.70 10.28 -6.79
N ASN A 38 5.58 11.56 -7.09
CA ASN A 38 4.33 12.17 -7.55
C ASN A 38 4.31 12.31 -9.08
N GLN A 39 3.15 12.68 -9.60
CA GLN A 39 2.95 13.09 -10.98
C GLN A 39 3.88 14.25 -11.40
N LYS A 40 4.02 14.44 -12.71
CA LYS A 40 4.65 15.64 -13.28
C LYS A 40 3.82 16.89 -13.00
N GLU A 41 4.47 18.05 -12.96
CA GLU A 41 3.79 19.33 -12.80
C GLU A 41 2.67 19.52 -13.83
N GLY A 42 1.51 20.01 -13.40
CA GLY A 42 0.32 20.16 -14.26
C GLY A 42 -0.44 18.87 -14.61
N HIS A 43 0.04 17.68 -14.23
CA HIS A 43 -0.69 16.42 -14.45
C HIS A 43 -1.64 16.08 -13.30
N ARG A 44 -2.58 15.13 -13.52
CA ARG A 44 -3.46 14.60 -12.47
C ARG A 44 -2.62 14.07 -11.30
N ARG A 45 -3.01 14.43 -10.07
CA ARG A 45 -2.40 13.93 -8.83
C ARG A 45 -2.32 12.40 -8.81
N ALA A 46 -1.14 11.87 -8.55
CA ALA A 46 -0.88 10.44 -8.47
C ALA A 46 0.29 10.14 -7.52
N ASN A 47 0.20 9.02 -6.80
CA ASN A 47 1.33 8.43 -6.09
C ASN A 47 1.88 7.27 -6.92
N ILE A 48 3.16 7.31 -7.25
CA ILE A 48 3.85 6.33 -8.09
C ILE A 48 4.83 5.58 -7.22
N HIS A 49 4.51 4.32 -6.94
CA HIS A 49 5.33 3.44 -6.11
C HIS A 49 6.23 2.58 -7.02
N VAL A 50 7.54 2.63 -6.81
CA VAL A 50 8.52 1.77 -7.47
C VAL A 50 9.08 0.81 -6.45
N ARG A 51 8.94 -0.49 -6.71
CA ARG A 51 9.32 -1.59 -5.81
C ARG A 51 10.03 -2.68 -6.58
N VAL A 52 10.83 -3.48 -5.87
CA VAL A 52 11.55 -4.63 -6.46
C VAL A 52 10.55 -5.76 -6.71
N GLN A 53 10.60 -6.35 -7.91
CA GLN A 53 9.74 -7.46 -8.27
C GLN A 53 10.01 -8.66 -7.35
N GLY A 54 8.93 -9.29 -6.85
CA GLY A 54 9.00 -10.46 -5.96
C GLY A 54 9.05 -10.11 -4.47
N ASN A 55 9.44 -8.89 -4.10
CA ASN A 55 9.41 -8.45 -2.70
C ASN A 55 7.98 -8.43 -2.14
N PRO A 56 7.80 -8.65 -0.82
CA PRO A 56 6.48 -8.64 -0.19
C PRO A 56 5.78 -7.29 -0.38
N ASN A 57 6.51 -6.17 -0.28
CA ASN A 57 5.92 -4.84 -0.50
C ASN A 57 5.41 -4.61 -1.93
N GLN A 58 5.94 -5.35 -2.92
CA GLN A 58 5.50 -5.31 -4.31
C GLN A 58 4.25 -6.18 -4.54
N ARG A 59 4.18 -7.34 -3.87
CA ARG A 59 3.04 -8.27 -3.94
C ARG A 59 1.83 -7.74 -3.19
N TYR A 60 2.04 -7.17 -2.00
CA TYR A 60 1.01 -6.64 -1.11
C TYR A 60 -0.07 -5.82 -1.83
N PRO A 61 0.24 -4.71 -2.55
CA PRO A 61 -0.79 -3.86 -3.15
C PRO A 61 -1.58 -4.54 -4.27
N LEU A 62 -0.98 -5.53 -4.95
CA LEU A 62 -1.65 -6.29 -6.00
C LEU A 62 -2.65 -7.26 -5.37
N LEU A 63 -2.21 -8.02 -4.36
CA LEU A 63 -3.06 -8.96 -3.66
C LEU A 63 -4.18 -8.25 -2.90
N PHE A 64 -3.88 -7.15 -2.22
CA PHE A 64 -4.87 -6.31 -1.54
C PHE A 64 -5.96 -5.82 -2.51
N ARG A 65 -5.57 -5.34 -3.70
CA ARG A 65 -6.52 -4.91 -4.76
C ARG A 65 -7.41 -6.06 -5.21
N ASP A 66 -6.83 -7.21 -5.48
CA ASP A 66 -7.55 -8.34 -6.05
C ASP A 66 -8.49 -8.97 -5.02
N TYR A 67 -8.04 -9.08 -3.76
CA TYR A 67 -8.88 -9.49 -2.64
C TYR A 67 -10.09 -8.55 -2.47
N LEU A 68 -9.89 -7.23 -2.40
CA LEU A 68 -11.01 -6.31 -2.21
C LEU A 68 -12.02 -6.35 -3.38
N ARG A 69 -11.55 -6.55 -4.62
CA ARG A 69 -12.44 -6.74 -5.78
C ARG A 69 -13.30 -8.00 -5.66
N ALA A 70 -12.77 -9.07 -5.08
CA ALA A 70 -13.49 -10.31 -4.83
C ALA A 70 -14.40 -10.25 -3.59
N HIS A 71 -14.19 -9.31 -2.68
CA HIS A 71 -14.91 -9.22 -1.39
C HIS A 71 -15.58 -7.85 -1.20
N PRO A 72 -16.79 -7.63 -1.76
CA PRO A 72 -17.50 -6.35 -1.68
C PRO A 72 -17.74 -5.86 -0.26
N ILE A 73 -18.01 -6.76 0.70
CA ILE A 73 -18.22 -6.39 2.10
C ILE A 73 -16.93 -5.86 2.74
N ALA A 74 -15.79 -6.52 2.50
CA ALA A 74 -14.50 -6.03 2.98
C ALA A 74 -14.15 -4.65 2.38
N THR A 75 -14.51 -4.42 1.11
CA THR A 75 -14.36 -3.11 0.46
C THR A 75 -15.19 -2.04 1.16
N GLN A 76 -16.48 -2.29 1.41
CA GLN A 76 -17.38 -1.35 2.08
C GLN A 76 -16.91 -1.03 3.51
N THR A 77 -16.46 -2.05 4.25
CA THR A 77 -15.89 -1.85 5.60
C THR A 77 -14.61 -1.01 5.56
N THR A 78 -13.71 -1.29 4.60
CA THR A 78 -12.48 -0.49 4.42
C THR A 78 -12.80 0.95 4.05
N GLU A 79 -13.80 1.19 3.20
CA GLU A 79 -14.28 2.52 2.87
C GLU A 79 -14.81 3.26 4.11
N LEU A 80 -15.69 2.63 4.90
CA LEU A 80 -16.25 3.21 6.11
C LEU A 80 -15.15 3.60 7.10
N ILE A 81 -14.18 2.72 7.33
CA ILE A 81 -13.03 2.99 8.21
C ILE A 81 -12.26 4.22 7.72
N LYS A 82 -11.95 4.31 6.42
CA LYS A 82 -11.26 5.47 5.87
C LYS A 82 -12.07 6.76 6.00
N GLN A 83 -13.39 6.71 5.85
CA GLN A 83 -14.26 7.86 6.05
C GLN A 83 -14.28 8.31 7.51
N GLN A 84 -14.34 7.38 8.47
CA GLN A 84 -14.28 7.72 9.90
C GLN A 84 -12.92 8.31 10.28
N LEU A 85 -11.81 7.72 9.80
CA LEU A 85 -10.47 8.27 10.04
C LEU A 85 -10.32 9.67 9.46
N ALA A 86 -10.79 9.91 8.24
CA ALA A 86 -10.79 11.25 7.66
C ALA A 86 -11.66 12.23 8.45
N ARG A 87 -12.80 11.79 9.02
CA ARG A 87 -13.68 12.63 9.83
C ARG A 87 -13.03 13.06 11.14
N TYR A 88 -12.37 12.13 11.85
CA TYR A 88 -11.86 12.39 13.20
C TYR A 88 -10.38 12.81 13.25
N HIS A 89 -9.59 12.45 12.23
CA HIS A 89 -8.14 12.67 12.17
C HIS A 89 -7.70 13.37 10.88
N ALA A 90 -8.54 14.25 10.30
CA ALA A 90 -8.26 14.94 9.03
C ALA A 90 -6.90 15.66 8.98
N ASN A 91 -6.47 16.22 10.12
CA ASN A 91 -5.26 17.02 10.26
C ASN A 91 -4.14 16.29 11.01
N ASP A 92 -4.34 15.01 11.33
CA ASP A 92 -3.39 14.17 12.05
C ASP A 92 -3.07 12.95 11.19
N VAL A 93 -2.11 13.13 10.28
CA VAL A 93 -1.72 12.11 9.33
C VAL A 93 -1.09 10.90 10.02
N GLU A 94 -0.38 11.11 11.14
CA GLU A 94 0.25 10.02 11.88
C GLU A 94 -0.82 9.15 12.53
N ALA A 95 -1.78 9.73 13.26
CA ALA A 95 -2.91 8.98 13.81
C ALA A 95 -3.73 8.25 12.72
N TYR A 96 -3.87 8.86 11.54
CA TYR A 96 -4.53 8.22 10.40
C TYR A 96 -3.82 6.93 9.98
N TYR A 97 -2.48 6.92 9.91
CA TYR A 97 -1.72 5.71 9.56
C TYR A 97 -1.64 4.71 10.72
N ASP A 98 -1.38 5.17 11.95
CA ASP A 98 -1.28 4.32 13.15
C ASP A 98 -2.54 3.47 13.39
N ILE A 99 -3.72 3.99 13.05
CA ILE A 99 -4.99 3.26 13.18
C ILE A 99 -5.29 2.42 11.93
N LYS A 100 -5.02 2.95 10.73
CA LYS A 100 -5.37 2.29 9.48
C LYS A 100 -4.48 1.08 9.19
N ASP A 101 -3.19 1.17 9.48
CA ASP A 101 -2.22 0.15 9.10
C ASP A 101 -2.51 -1.20 9.81
N PRO A 102 -2.85 -1.27 11.11
CA PRO A 102 -3.30 -2.51 11.74
C PRO A 102 -4.58 -3.12 11.12
N VAL A 103 -5.52 -2.30 10.64
CA VAL A 103 -6.69 -2.80 9.90
C VAL A 103 -6.26 -3.44 8.58
N TYR A 104 -5.29 -2.82 7.91
CA TYR A 104 -4.74 -3.28 6.65
C TYR A 104 -3.89 -4.56 6.82
N ASP A 105 -3.29 -4.77 8.00
CA ASP A 105 -2.64 -6.03 8.36
C ASP A 105 -3.65 -7.19 8.43
N LEU A 106 -4.85 -6.95 8.97
CA LEU A 106 -5.92 -7.96 8.98
C LEU A 106 -6.39 -8.31 7.56
N ILE A 107 -6.52 -7.30 6.68
CA ILE A 107 -6.89 -7.54 5.28
C ILE A 107 -5.78 -8.29 4.55
N TRP A 108 -4.51 -7.97 4.84
CA TRP A 108 -3.37 -8.66 4.27
C TRP A 108 -3.36 -10.15 4.62
N GLU A 109 -3.59 -10.49 5.89
CA GLU A 109 -3.68 -11.87 6.34
C GLU A 109 -4.82 -12.61 5.62
N ALA A 110 -6.03 -12.04 5.61
CA ALA A 110 -7.18 -12.62 4.92
C ALA A 110 -6.95 -12.77 3.40
N ALA A 111 -6.23 -11.83 2.79
CA ALA A 111 -5.91 -11.87 1.37
C ALA A 111 -4.89 -12.96 1.04
N LYS A 112 -3.88 -13.20 1.91
CA LYS A 112 -2.94 -14.32 1.78
C LYS A 112 -3.67 -15.67 1.86
N GLU A 113 -4.55 -15.84 2.85
CA GLU A 113 -5.36 -17.06 2.99
C GLU A 113 -6.25 -17.30 1.77
N TRP A 114 -6.91 -16.25 1.29
CA TRP A 114 -7.73 -16.31 0.08
C TRP A 114 -6.92 -16.70 -1.15
N ALA A 115 -5.74 -16.11 -1.36
CA ALA A 115 -4.87 -16.45 -2.49
C ALA A 115 -4.38 -17.90 -2.41
N ALA A 116 -3.94 -18.37 -1.24
CA ALA A 116 -3.49 -19.74 -1.05
C ALA A 116 -4.58 -20.76 -1.38
N PHE A 117 -5.85 -20.46 -1.03
CA PHE A 117 -6.98 -21.31 -1.39
C PHE A 117 -7.20 -21.40 -2.91
N HIS A 118 -7.05 -20.27 -3.63
CA HIS A 118 -7.25 -20.24 -5.09
C HIS A 118 -6.03 -20.78 -5.86
N GLU A 119 -4.82 -20.68 -5.31
CA GLU A 119 -3.62 -21.33 -5.87
C GLU A 119 -3.65 -22.86 -5.66
N ALA A 120 -4.30 -23.33 -4.59
CA ALA A 120 -4.46 -24.75 -4.30
C ALA A 120 -5.62 -25.43 -5.06
N GLN A 121 -6.50 -24.66 -5.72
CA GLN A 121 -7.58 -25.17 -6.55
C GLN A 121 -7.21 -25.00 -8.04
N PRO A 122 -6.88 -26.10 -8.76
CA PRO A 122 -6.48 -26.03 -10.17
C PRO A 122 -7.63 -25.60 -11.10
#